data_AF-A0A1C5Q3I3-F1
#
_entry.id   AF-A0A1C5Q3I3-F1
#
_cell.length_a   1.000
_cell.length_b   1.000
_cell.length_c   1.000
_cell.angle_alpha   90.00
_cell.angle_beta   90.00
_cell.angle_gamma   90.00
#
_symmetry.space_group_name_H-M   'P 1'
#
loop_
_entity.id
_entity.type
_entity.pdbx_description
1 polymer ?
#
loop_
_entity_poly.entity_id
_entity_poly.type
_entity_poly.pdbx_seq_one_letter_code
_entity_poly.pdbx_strand_id
1 'polypeptide(L)'
;MKHKRRNIVLIGFMGSGKTTLGLKLSYLLRMPVEDTDKLIERQEGRSITQIFADDGESYFRELETELLRKCGEQKYERILSVGGGTPVNPVNRPLLHQCGTVVYLRVSPEVVYERLKNDTTRPLLQCEDPLTRIRELLEIRDKIYAECADIILDVDNRHSDELAEELQLQLRKQKDIQRKKERKKMKILVINGPNLNFLGIREKKIYGTQDYQYLLDLIDKKAKETGEEIQVFQSNHEGAIIDRIQEAYSDGTEGIVINPGAYTHYSYAIRDALASVDIPKVEIHISDITSREEFRKISVTAPVCNRQIYGQGLDGYLQAIDFLRENRQ
;
A
#
# COMPACT_ATOMS: atom_id res chain seq x y z
N MET A 1 0.78 -7.84 -3.66
CA MET A 1 -0.03 -7.65 -2.42
C MET A 1 -1.47 -7.39 -2.83
N LYS A 2 -2.43 -8.14 -2.29
CA LYS A 2 -3.87 -8.04 -2.63
C LYS A 2 -4.36 -6.61 -2.35
N HIS A 3 -5.01 -5.96 -3.33
CA HIS A 3 -5.59 -4.63 -3.15
C HIS A 3 -6.40 -4.55 -1.85
N LYS A 4 -6.04 -3.63 -0.94
CA LYS A 4 -6.81 -3.34 0.27
C LYS A 4 -8.21 -2.90 -0.20
N ARG A 5 -9.23 -3.68 0.14
CA ARG A 5 -10.61 -3.53 -0.38
C ARG A 5 -11.21 -2.22 0.14
N ARG A 6 -12.08 -1.57 -0.65
CA ARG A 6 -12.61 -0.22 -0.36
C ARG A 6 -13.75 -0.17 0.66
N ASN A 7 -13.96 -1.23 1.44
CA ASN A 7 -15.03 -1.23 2.43
C ASN A 7 -14.74 -0.24 3.55
N ILE A 8 -15.81 0.27 4.15
CA ILE A 8 -15.77 1.14 5.31
C ILE A 8 -16.43 0.39 6.47
N VAL A 9 -15.74 0.23 7.59
CA VAL A 9 -16.24 -0.48 8.76
C VAL A 9 -16.50 0.53 9.87
N LEU A 10 -17.76 0.82 10.16
CA LEU A 10 -18.17 1.76 11.20
C LEU A 10 -18.24 1.04 12.55
N ILE A 11 -17.35 1.43 13.47
CA ILE A 11 -17.33 0.96 14.86
C ILE A 11 -17.74 2.09 15.81
N GLY A 12 -18.11 1.73 17.03
CA GLY A 12 -18.37 2.67 18.11
C GLY A 12 -19.53 2.23 19.00
N PHE A 13 -19.72 2.96 20.09
CA PHE A 13 -20.74 2.64 21.09
C PHE A 13 -22.16 2.71 20.51
N MET A 14 -23.14 2.09 21.19
CA MET A 14 -24.54 2.27 20.80
C MET A 14 -24.94 3.74 20.96
N GLY A 15 -25.83 4.24 20.09
CA GLY A 15 -26.17 5.66 20.08
C GLY A 15 -25.09 6.58 19.46
N SER A 16 -23.92 6.07 19.04
CA SER A 16 -22.90 6.89 18.36
C SER A 16 -23.31 7.37 16.96
N GLY A 17 -24.38 6.80 16.38
CA GLY A 17 -24.91 7.22 15.07
C GLY A 17 -24.41 6.40 13.88
N LYS A 18 -23.85 5.20 14.09
CA LYS A 18 -23.39 4.28 13.02
C LYS A 18 -24.41 4.10 11.90
N THR A 19 -25.66 3.78 12.24
CA THR A 19 -26.74 3.56 11.27
C THR A 19 -27.02 4.83 10.46
N THR A 20 -27.13 5.98 11.13
CA THR A 20 -27.43 7.27 10.48
C THR A 20 -26.30 7.70 9.55
N LEU A 21 -25.05 7.67 10.04
CA LEU A 21 -23.88 8.02 9.24
C LEU A 21 -23.68 7.03 8.08
N GLY A 22 -23.83 5.73 8.33
CA GLY A 22 -23.72 4.69 7.31
C GLY A 22 -24.71 4.89 6.16
N LEU A 23 -25.96 5.28 6.45
CA LEU A 23 -26.95 5.63 5.42
C LEU A 23 -26.53 6.87 4.63
N LYS A 24 -26.08 7.94 5.27
CA LYS A 24 -25.62 9.15 4.58
C LYS A 24 -24.42 8.87 3.67
N LEU A 25 -23.43 8.12 4.17
CA LEU A 25 -22.29 7.65 3.39
C LEU A 25 -22.71 6.76 2.23
N SER A 26 -23.73 5.91 2.40
CA SER A 26 -24.25 5.03 1.35
C SER A 26 -24.71 5.84 0.14
N TYR A 27 -25.48 6.90 0.36
CA TYR A 27 -25.90 7.83 -0.71
C TYR A 27 -24.72 8.58 -1.32
N LEU A 28 -23.84 9.13 -0.46
CA LEU A 28 -22.72 9.96 -0.89
C LEU A 28 -21.68 9.19 -1.72
N LEU A 29 -21.44 7.92 -1.37
CA LEU A 29 -20.43 7.05 -1.99
C LEU A 29 -21.02 6.07 -3.00
N ARG A 30 -22.36 5.99 -3.11
CA ARG A 30 -23.07 4.97 -3.90
C ARG A 30 -22.66 3.55 -3.52
N MET A 31 -22.49 3.31 -2.22
CA MET A 31 -22.08 2.03 -1.66
C MET A 31 -23.22 1.44 -0.82
N PRO A 32 -23.54 0.15 -0.93
CA PRO A 32 -24.53 -0.47 -0.04
C PRO A 32 -24.05 -0.40 1.42
N VAL A 33 -24.98 -0.19 2.34
CA VAL A 33 -24.74 -0.25 3.79
C VAL A 33 -25.43 -1.47 4.37
N GLU A 34 -24.72 -2.19 5.22
CA GLU A 34 -25.21 -3.38 5.90
C GLU A 34 -24.91 -3.27 7.40
N ASP A 35 -25.88 -3.70 8.20
CA ASP A 35 -25.79 -3.73 9.65
C ASP A 35 -25.57 -5.18 10.09
N THR A 36 -24.44 -5.48 10.76
CA THR A 36 -24.10 -6.85 11.12
C THR A 36 -25.10 -7.47 12.08
N ASP A 37 -25.68 -6.68 12.98
CA ASP A 37 -26.67 -7.17 13.94
C ASP A 37 -27.89 -7.68 13.18
N LYS A 38 -28.37 -6.91 12.19
CA LYS A 38 -29.49 -7.33 11.32
C LYS A 38 -29.15 -8.52 10.42
N LEU A 39 -27.90 -8.62 9.96
CA LEU A 39 -27.44 -9.77 9.17
C LEU A 39 -27.45 -11.05 10.02
N ILE A 40 -27.03 -10.98 11.28
CA ILE A 40 -27.08 -12.12 12.22
C ILE A 40 -28.54 -12.51 12.47
N GLU A 41 -29.41 -11.57 12.81
CA GLU A 41 -30.84 -11.86 13.04
C GLU A 41 -31.51 -12.52 11.84
N ARG A 42 -31.17 -12.06 10.62
CA ARG A 42 -31.69 -12.64 9.38
C ARG A 42 -31.15 -14.06 9.12
N GLN A 43 -29.90 -14.34 9.48
CA GLN A 43 -29.30 -15.67 9.32
C GLN A 43 -29.86 -16.67 10.33
N GLU A 44 -30.05 -16.23 11.58
CA GLU A 44 -30.56 -17.04 12.67
C GLU A 44 -32.10 -17.18 12.66
N GLY A 45 -32.81 -16.26 11.98
CA GLY A 45 -34.28 -16.25 11.91
C GLY A 45 -34.95 -15.81 13.22
N ARG A 46 -34.20 -15.21 14.15
CA ARG A 46 -34.64 -14.78 15.48
C ARG A 46 -33.87 -13.53 15.92
N SER A 47 -34.42 -12.79 16.88
CA SER A 47 -33.81 -11.54 17.33
C SER A 47 -32.56 -11.77 18.18
N ILE A 48 -31.68 -10.78 18.27
CA ILE A 48 -30.49 -10.85 19.15
C ILE A 48 -30.92 -11.12 20.59
N THR A 49 -32.01 -10.50 21.06
CA THR A 49 -32.55 -10.76 22.40
C THR A 49 -32.88 -12.23 22.63
N GLN A 50 -33.47 -12.90 21.63
CA GLN A 50 -33.76 -14.33 21.70
C GLN A 50 -32.48 -15.18 21.69
N ILE A 51 -31.51 -14.86 20.82
CA ILE A 51 -30.21 -15.55 20.76
C ILE A 51 -29.50 -15.50 22.13
N PHE A 52 -29.48 -14.32 22.77
CA PHE A 52 -28.88 -14.17 24.09
C PHE A 52 -29.63 -14.95 25.18
N ALA A 53 -30.96 -15.03 25.10
CA ALA A 53 -31.78 -15.75 26.07
C ALA A 53 -31.65 -17.27 25.94
N ASP A 54 -31.61 -17.78 24.70
CA ASP A 54 -31.64 -19.22 24.41
C ASP A 54 -30.24 -19.86 24.44
N ASP A 55 -29.21 -19.17 23.89
CA ASP A 55 -27.87 -19.73 23.67
C ASP A 55 -26.75 -18.98 24.40
N GLY A 56 -27.06 -17.80 24.94
CA GLY A 56 -26.11 -16.97 25.68
C GLY A 56 -25.19 -16.09 24.82
N GLU A 57 -24.47 -15.20 25.50
CA GLU A 57 -23.61 -14.21 24.85
C GLU A 57 -22.44 -14.84 24.07
N SER A 58 -21.85 -15.92 24.60
CA SER A 58 -20.71 -16.58 23.95
C SER A 58 -21.03 -17.05 22.53
N TYR A 59 -22.20 -17.65 22.35
CA TYR A 59 -22.67 -18.08 21.02
C TYR A 59 -22.86 -16.88 20.07
N PHE A 60 -23.46 -15.79 20.54
CA PHE A 60 -23.57 -14.57 19.74
C PHE A 60 -22.20 -14.00 19.33
N ARG A 61 -21.19 -14.06 20.20
CA ARG A 61 -19.82 -13.62 19.86
C ARG A 61 -19.17 -14.51 18.79
N GLU A 62 -19.48 -15.80 18.77
CA GLU A 62 -19.04 -16.71 17.70
C GLU A 62 -19.70 -16.35 16.37
N LEU A 63 -21.00 -16.05 16.37
CA LEU A 63 -21.73 -15.59 15.19
C LEU A 63 -21.16 -14.27 14.63
N GLU A 64 -20.86 -13.29 15.50
CA GLU A 64 -20.20 -12.04 15.09
C GLU A 64 -18.86 -12.32 14.40
N THR A 65 -18.05 -13.19 15.01
CA THR A 65 -16.72 -13.55 14.49
C THR A 65 -16.81 -14.21 13.12
N GLU A 66 -17.72 -15.18 12.97
CA GLU A 66 -17.91 -15.92 11.73
C GLU A 66 -18.49 -15.04 10.62
N LEU A 67 -19.43 -14.14 10.95
CA LEU A 67 -19.94 -13.16 10.01
C LEU A 67 -18.83 -12.23 9.49
N LEU A 68 -17.94 -11.75 10.37
CA LEU A 68 -16.80 -10.92 9.95
C LEU A 68 -15.85 -11.67 9.00
N ARG A 69 -15.58 -12.96 9.24
CA ARG A 69 -14.76 -13.78 8.32
C ARG A 69 -15.38 -13.83 6.94
N LYS A 70 -16.67 -14.22 6.85
CA LYS A 70 -17.42 -14.23 5.59
C LYS A 70 -17.41 -12.85 4.93
N CYS A 71 -17.55 -11.81 5.73
CA CYS A 71 -17.54 -10.45 5.23
C CYS A 71 -16.20 -10.02 4.63
N GLY A 72 -15.09 -10.48 5.23
CA GLY A 72 -13.74 -10.31 4.73
C GLY A 72 -13.42 -11.10 3.45
N GLU A 73 -14.26 -12.05 3.04
CA GLU A 73 -14.08 -12.84 1.81
C GLU A 73 -14.81 -12.25 0.59
N GLN A 74 -15.88 -11.49 0.81
CA GLN A 74 -16.71 -10.91 -0.25
C GLN A 74 -16.01 -9.80 -1.06
N LYS A 75 -16.22 -9.81 -2.39
CA LYS A 75 -15.45 -9.01 -3.35
C LYS A 75 -16.05 -7.65 -3.73
N TYR A 76 -17.21 -7.27 -3.20
CA TYR A 76 -17.85 -5.99 -3.52
C TYR A 76 -17.60 -4.93 -2.43
N GLU A 77 -17.72 -3.66 -2.83
CA GLU A 77 -17.52 -2.51 -1.95
C GLU A 77 -18.80 -2.22 -1.15
N ARG A 78 -18.69 -2.08 0.18
CA ARG A 78 -19.82 -1.78 1.07
C ARG A 78 -19.40 -1.05 2.34
N ILE A 79 -20.39 -0.53 3.05
CA ILE A 79 -20.26 0.04 4.38
C ILE A 79 -20.82 -0.98 5.37
N LEU A 80 -20.01 -1.40 6.34
CA LEU A 80 -20.38 -2.33 7.40
C LEU A 80 -20.55 -1.56 8.71
N SER A 81 -21.78 -1.47 9.22
CA SER A 81 -22.04 -1.02 10.59
C SER A 81 -21.98 -2.24 11.50
N VAL A 82 -21.01 -2.27 12.42
CA VAL A 82 -20.85 -3.42 13.32
C VAL A 82 -21.44 -3.17 14.70
N GLY A 83 -21.79 -4.24 15.39
CA GLY A 83 -22.28 -4.21 16.77
C GLY A 83 -21.30 -3.52 17.73
N GLY A 84 -21.83 -2.88 18.77
CA GLY A 84 -20.98 -2.16 19.75
C GLY A 84 -20.04 -3.09 20.53
N GLY A 85 -20.37 -4.37 20.64
CA GLY A 85 -19.51 -5.38 21.28
C GLY A 85 -18.42 -5.96 20.37
N THR A 86 -18.57 -5.81 19.05
CA THR A 86 -17.72 -6.52 18.07
C THR A 86 -16.22 -6.27 18.26
N PRO A 87 -15.72 -5.01 18.43
CA PRO A 87 -14.29 -4.75 18.61
C PRO A 87 -13.73 -5.14 19.99
N VAL A 88 -14.62 -5.35 20.99
CA VAL A 88 -14.23 -5.72 22.36
C VAL A 88 -13.58 -7.10 22.35
N ASN A 89 -14.08 -8.02 21.51
CA ASN A 89 -13.46 -9.32 21.27
C ASN A 89 -12.13 -9.16 20.51
N PRO A 90 -10.96 -9.50 21.11
CA PRO A 90 -9.66 -9.36 20.45
C PRO A 90 -9.55 -10.13 19.14
N VAL A 91 -10.25 -11.26 18.99
CA VAL A 91 -10.26 -12.09 17.77
C VAL A 91 -10.80 -11.31 16.56
N ASN A 92 -11.73 -10.37 16.79
CA ASN A 92 -12.39 -9.62 15.74
C ASN A 92 -11.55 -8.46 15.21
N ARG A 93 -10.61 -7.92 16.00
CA ARG A 93 -9.80 -6.75 15.61
C ARG A 93 -9.06 -6.94 14.28
N PRO A 94 -8.29 -8.03 14.05
CA PRO A 94 -7.69 -8.26 12.74
C PRO A 94 -8.72 -8.51 11.64
N LEU A 95 -9.86 -9.13 11.94
CA LEU A 95 -10.93 -9.37 10.97
C LEU A 95 -11.59 -8.06 10.50
N LEU A 96 -11.75 -7.08 11.40
CA LEU A 96 -12.27 -5.74 11.07
C LEU A 96 -11.36 -5.05 10.04
N HIS A 97 -10.03 -5.10 10.23
CA HIS A 97 -9.08 -4.55 9.27
C HIS A 97 -8.99 -5.34 7.95
N GLN A 98 -9.28 -6.65 7.97
CA GLN A 98 -9.43 -7.44 6.74
C GLN A 98 -10.70 -7.06 6.00
N CYS A 99 -11.76 -6.69 6.72
CA CYS A 99 -13.02 -6.25 6.13
C CYS A 99 -12.88 -4.92 5.41
N GLY A 100 -12.17 -3.92 5.97
CA GLY A 100 -12.02 -2.60 5.35
C GLY A 100 -11.28 -1.57 6.22
N THR A 101 -11.38 -0.29 5.85
CA THR A 101 -10.91 0.82 6.70
C THR A 101 -11.85 0.97 7.90
N VAL A 102 -11.30 0.86 9.10
CA VAL A 102 -12.04 0.92 10.36
C VAL A 102 -12.21 2.36 10.82
N VAL A 103 -13.46 2.82 10.95
CA VAL A 103 -13.82 4.18 11.33
C VAL A 103 -14.54 4.15 12.67
N TYR A 104 -13.93 4.76 13.69
CA TYR A 104 -14.51 4.89 15.01
C TYR A 104 -15.33 6.18 15.15
N LEU A 105 -16.61 6.03 15.47
CA LEU A 105 -17.48 7.14 15.85
C LEU A 105 -17.41 7.38 17.37
N ARG A 106 -16.53 8.28 17.78
CA ARG A 106 -16.30 8.65 19.18
C ARG A 106 -17.37 9.61 19.66
N VAL A 107 -18.03 9.25 20.76
CA VAL A 107 -19.20 9.93 21.30
C VAL A 107 -19.06 10.07 22.81
N SER A 108 -19.47 11.21 23.38
CA SER A 108 -19.50 11.39 24.83
C SER A 108 -20.64 10.61 25.50
N PRO A 109 -20.46 10.18 26.77
CA PRO A 109 -21.50 9.56 27.56
C PRO A 109 -22.81 10.36 27.63
N GLU A 110 -22.72 11.68 27.73
CA GLU A 110 -23.85 12.61 27.82
C GLU A 110 -24.67 12.59 26.53
N VAL A 111 -24.01 12.62 25.36
CA VAL A 111 -24.68 12.54 24.06
C VAL A 111 -25.33 11.18 23.85
N VAL A 112 -24.68 10.09 24.29
CA VAL A 112 -25.28 8.74 24.25
C VAL A 112 -26.54 8.69 25.10
N TYR A 113 -26.49 9.19 26.34
CA TYR A 113 -27.64 9.24 27.22
C TYR A 113 -28.79 10.04 26.60
N GLU A 114 -28.51 11.25 26.12
CA GLU A 114 -29.52 12.12 25.49
C GLU A 114 -30.20 11.47 24.28
N ARG A 115 -29.44 10.72 23.46
CA ARG A 115 -29.97 10.01 22.29
C ARG A 115 -30.82 8.79 22.67
N LEU A 116 -30.59 8.19 23.84
CA LEU A 116 -31.18 6.92 24.22
C LEU A 116 -32.18 7.00 25.38
N LYS A 117 -32.27 8.12 26.11
CA LYS A 117 -33.08 8.26 27.34
C LYS A 117 -34.57 7.93 27.18
N ASN A 118 -35.12 7.99 25.97
CA ASN A 118 -36.51 7.67 25.66
C ASN A 118 -36.69 6.27 25.03
N ASP A 119 -35.61 5.50 24.87
CA ASP A 119 -35.64 4.16 24.26
C ASP A 119 -35.91 3.10 25.34
N THR A 120 -37.13 2.55 25.35
CA THR A 120 -37.55 1.55 26.32
C THR A 120 -37.07 0.13 26.01
N THR A 121 -36.44 -0.08 24.84
CA THR A 121 -36.09 -1.42 24.34
C THR A 121 -34.68 -1.87 24.78
N ARG A 122 -33.90 -0.99 25.41
CA ARG A 122 -32.50 -1.27 25.76
C ARG A 122 -32.35 -1.62 27.24
N PRO A 123 -32.03 -2.88 27.60
CA PRO A 123 -31.88 -3.31 28.99
C PRO A 123 -30.82 -2.51 29.76
N LEU A 124 -29.77 -2.05 29.07
CA LEU A 124 -28.66 -1.28 29.66
C LEU A 124 -29.06 0.09 30.21
N LEU A 125 -30.25 0.60 29.87
CA LEU A 125 -30.78 1.88 30.34
C LEU A 125 -31.85 1.72 31.43
N GLN A 126 -32.21 0.48 31.77
CA GLN A 126 -33.19 0.13 32.79
C GLN A 126 -32.50 -0.07 34.14
N CYS A 127 -31.77 0.95 34.60
CA CYS A 127 -31.11 0.98 35.91
C CYS A 127 -31.33 2.34 36.60
N GLU A 128 -31.02 2.43 37.89
CA GLU A 128 -31.22 3.65 38.69
C GLU A 128 -30.38 4.84 38.18
N ASP A 129 -29.17 4.58 37.64
CA ASP A 129 -28.30 5.61 37.06
C ASP A 129 -27.73 5.16 35.69
N PRO A 130 -28.48 5.36 34.60
CA PRO A 130 -28.05 4.98 33.25
C PRO A 130 -26.82 5.76 32.77
N LEU A 131 -26.66 7.02 33.16
CA LEU A 131 -25.58 7.87 32.69
C LEU A 131 -24.23 7.40 33.27
N THR A 132 -24.18 7.10 34.56
CA THR A 132 -22.97 6.51 35.17
C THR A 132 -22.64 5.17 34.54
N ARG A 133 -23.64 4.32 34.27
CA ARG A 133 -23.41 3.04 33.59
C ARG A 133 -22.84 3.20 32.18
N ILE A 134 -23.33 4.18 31.42
CA ILE A 134 -22.80 4.51 30.09
C ILE A 134 -21.33 4.96 30.20
N ARG A 135 -20.99 5.81 31.18
CA ARG A 135 -19.62 6.28 31.41
C ARG A 135 -18.66 5.12 31.65
N GLU A 136 -18.97 4.22 32.56
CA GLU A 136 -18.14 3.04 32.87
C GLU A 136 -17.90 2.17 31.62
N LEU A 137 -18.95 1.92 30.84
CA LEU A 137 -18.86 1.09 29.64
C LEU A 137 -18.04 1.76 28.54
N LEU A 138 -18.20 3.07 28.36
CA LEU A 138 -17.43 3.84 27.39
C LEU A 138 -15.96 3.93 27.77
N GLU A 139 -15.63 4.14 29.05
CA GLU A 139 -14.25 4.24 29.52
C GLU A 139 -13.42 2.99 29.15
N ILE A 140 -13.99 1.80 29.36
CA ILE A 140 -13.35 0.53 29.01
C ILE A 140 -13.23 0.38 27.49
N ARG A 141 -14.27 0.74 26.74
CA ARG A 141 -14.37 0.45 25.30
C ARG A 141 -13.67 1.49 24.43
N ASP A 142 -13.55 2.74 24.87
CA ASP A 142 -12.95 3.83 24.09
C ASP A 142 -11.50 3.52 23.71
N LYS A 143 -10.72 3.01 24.67
CA LYS A 143 -9.35 2.54 24.42
C LYS A 143 -9.32 1.45 23.35
N ILE A 144 -10.23 0.48 23.43
CA ILE A 144 -10.29 -0.63 22.47
C ILE A 144 -10.70 -0.12 21.08
N TYR A 145 -11.69 0.77 21.01
CA TYR A 145 -12.14 1.36 19.75
C TYR A 145 -11.03 2.20 19.11
N ALA A 146 -10.35 3.04 19.90
CA ALA A 146 -9.26 3.89 19.42
C ALA A 146 -8.08 3.06 18.90
N GLU A 147 -7.68 2.00 19.60
CA GLU A 147 -6.61 1.08 19.15
C GLU A 147 -6.97 0.35 17.85
N CYS A 148 -8.26 0.09 17.62
CA CYS A 148 -8.75 -0.61 16.43
C CYS A 148 -8.99 0.31 15.22
N ALA A 149 -9.01 1.63 15.40
CA ALA A 149 -9.46 2.57 14.38
C ALA A 149 -8.33 2.98 13.42
N ASP A 150 -8.62 2.98 12.12
CA ASP A 150 -7.80 3.66 11.12
C ASP A 150 -8.15 5.17 11.05
N ILE A 151 -9.39 5.52 11.38
CA ILE A 151 -9.92 6.90 11.41
C ILE A 151 -10.80 7.05 12.65
N ILE A 152 -10.65 8.17 13.38
CA ILE A 152 -11.53 8.53 14.50
C ILE A 152 -12.32 9.78 14.11
N LEU A 153 -13.63 9.74 14.28
CA LEU A 153 -14.55 10.86 14.07
C LEU A 153 -15.26 11.18 15.37
N ASP A 154 -15.07 12.41 15.86
CA ASP A 154 -15.88 12.97 16.94
C ASP A 154 -17.27 13.34 16.42
N VAL A 155 -18.31 12.77 17.03
CA VAL A 155 -19.70 12.93 16.55
C VAL A 155 -20.57 13.84 17.44
N ASP A 156 -20.02 14.35 18.54
CA ASP A 156 -20.75 15.16 19.51
C ASP A 156 -21.21 16.48 18.89
N ASN A 157 -22.50 16.79 18.99
CA ASN A 157 -23.12 18.02 18.48
C ASN A 157 -22.90 18.29 16.97
N ARG A 158 -22.61 17.25 16.19
CA ARG A 158 -22.36 17.37 14.74
C ARG A 158 -23.44 16.68 13.92
N HIS A 159 -23.73 17.25 12.75
CA HIS A 159 -24.72 16.70 11.83
C HIS A 159 -24.14 15.56 11.00
N SER A 160 -24.94 14.53 10.73
CA SER A 160 -24.48 13.34 9.98
C SER A 160 -24.06 13.65 8.54
N ASP A 161 -24.59 14.71 7.93
CA ASP A 161 -24.18 15.15 6.58
C ASP A 161 -22.75 15.70 6.59
N GLU A 162 -22.43 16.58 7.54
CA GLU A 162 -21.08 17.12 7.76
C GLU A 162 -20.07 16.00 8.04
N LEU A 163 -20.42 15.07 8.92
CA LEU A 163 -19.58 13.91 9.25
C LEU A 163 -19.33 13.00 8.04
N ALA A 164 -20.33 12.81 7.17
CA ALA A 164 -20.19 11.99 5.96
C ALA A 164 -19.26 12.65 4.94
N GLU A 165 -19.37 13.97 4.75
CA GLU A 165 -18.48 14.75 3.88
C GLU A 165 -17.03 14.76 4.39
N GLU A 166 -16.84 14.97 5.69
CA GLU A 166 -15.53 14.91 6.32
C GLU A 166 -14.88 13.54 6.10
N LEU A 167 -15.60 12.46 6.41
CA LEU A 167 -15.08 11.11 6.24
C LEU A 167 -14.76 10.82 4.77
N GLN A 168 -15.61 11.22 3.83
CA GLN A 168 -15.32 11.09 2.40
C GLN A 168 -14.00 11.79 2.05
N LEU A 169 -13.78 13.01 2.54
CA LEU A 169 -12.55 13.76 2.29
C LEU A 169 -11.32 13.05 2.88
N GLN A 170 -11.41 12.56 4.12
CA GLN A 170 -10.33 11.81 4.77
C GLN A 170 -10.00 10.52 4.00
N LEU A 171 -11.02 9.76 3.58
CA LEU A 171 -10.86 8.54 2.76
C LEU A 171 -10.22 8.85 1.40
N ARG A 172 -10.55 9.99 0.77
CA ARG A 172 -9.90 10.45 -0.47
C ARG A 172 -8.43 10.80 -0.24
N LYS A 173 -8.11 11.56 0.80
CA LYS A 173 -6.72 11.90 1.15
C LYS A 173 -5.86 10.67 1.39
N GLN A 174 -6.36 9.67 2.11
CA GLN A 174 -5.66 8.39 2.29
C GLN A 174 -5.38 7.69 0.96
N LYS A 175 -6.36 7.65 0.05
CA LYS A 175 -6.18 7.10 -1.30
C LYS A 175 -5.15 7.87 -2.12
N ASP A 176 -5.14 9.19 -2.05
CA ASP A 176 -4.20 10.02 -2.81
C ASP A 176 -2.77 9.87 -2.30
N ILE A 177 -2.57 9.75 -0.99
CA ILE A 177 -1.26 9.45 -0.40
C ILE A 177 -0.77 8.06 -0.87
N GLN A 178 -1.64 7.05 -0.83
CA GLN A 178 -1.31 5.71 -1.28
C GLN A 178 -1.01 5.68 -2.79
N ARG A 179 -1.82 6.36 -3.61
CA ARG A 179 -1.60 6.49 -5.05
C ARG A 179 -0.34 7.27 -5.39
N LYS A 180 0.01 8.32 -4.63
CA LYS A 180 1.27 9.05 -4.81
C LYS A 180 2.47 8.17 -4.45
N LYS A 181 2.35 7.31 -3.45
CA LYS A 181 3.39 6.32 -3.09
C LYS A 181 3.54 5.25 -4.17
N GLU A 182 2.44 4.76 -4.74
CA GLU A 182 2.43 3.76 -5.81
C GLU A 182 2.88 4.34 -7.16
N ARG A 183 2.43 5.56 -7.52
CA ARG A 183 2.92 6.30 -8.69
C ARG A 183 4.39 6.70 -8.57
N LYS A 184 4.99 6.64 -7.38
CA LYS A 184 6.41 6.95 -7.19
C LYS A 184 7.33 5.80 -7.60
N LYS A 185 6.83 4.59 -7.80
CA LYS A 185 7.65 3.46 -8.25
C LYS A 185 7.91 3.59 -9.75
N MET A 186 9.15 3.87 -10.10
CA MET A 186 9.73 3.85 -11.43
C MET A 186 10.24 2.44 -11.71
N LYS A 187 9.94 1.90 -12.89
CA LYS A 187 10.56 0.65 -13.35
C LYS A 187 11.86 0.94 -14.08
N ILE A 188 12.99 0.59 -13.48
CA ILE A 188 14.34 0.81 -14.01
C ILE A 188 14.94 -0.53 -14.44
N LEU A 189 15.52 -0.55 -15.63
CA LEU A 189 16.26 -1.69 -16.16
C LEU A 189 17.76 -1.40 -16.13
N VAL A 190 18.52 -2.23 -15.43
CA VAL A 190 19.99 -2.21 -15.44
C VAL A 190 20.49 -3.29 -16.38
N ILE A 191 21.23 -2.91 -17.43
CA ILE A 191 21.77 -3.81 -18.45
C ILE A 191 23.30 -3.86 -18.33
N ASN A 192 23.83 -5.06 -18.20
CA ASN A 192 25.24 -5.35 -18.10
C ASN A 192 25.73 -6.16 -19.29
N GLY A 193 26.70 -5.61 -20.02
CA GLY A 193 27.27 -6.21 -21.21
C GLY A 193 28.27 -7.33 -20.91
N PRO A 194 29.08 -7.70 -21.92
CA PRO A 194 29.97 -8.85 -21.85
C PRO A 194 31.01 -8.73 -20.74
N ASN A 195 31.29 -9.87 -20.12
CA ASN A 195 32.25 -10.10 -19.04
C ASN A 195 31.92 -9.43 -17.70
N LEU A 196 30.84 -8.67 -17.56
CA LEU A 196 30.47 -8.07 -16.26
C LEU A 196 29.96 -9.10 -15.24
N ASN A 197 29.49 -10.26 -15.68
CA ASN A 197 29.24 -11.39 -14.79
C ASN A 197 30.52 -11.95 -14.12
N PHE A 198 31.71 -11.57 -14.60
CA PHE A 198 33.02 -12.00 -14.08
C PHE A 198 33.70 -10.93 -13.19
N LEU A 199 32.97 -9.91 -12.72
CA LEU A 199 33.50 -8.94 -11.75
C LEU A 199 34.09 -9.64 -10.51
N GLY A 200 35.18 -9.10 -9.98
CA GLY A 200 35.90 -9.63 -8.81
C GLY A 200 36.72 -10.91 -9.06
N ILE A 201 36.45 -11.66 -10.14
CA ILE A 201 37.17 -12.88 -10.52
C ILE A 201 38.38 -12.55 -11.42
N ARG A 202 38.19 -11.65 -12.39
CA ARG A 202 39.28 -11.15 -13.27
C ARG A 202 39.74 -9.75 -12.84
N GLU A 203 41.01 -9.44 -13.10
CA GLU A 203 41.58 -8.08 -12.99
C GLU A 203 41.25 -7.35 -11.67
N LYS A 204 41.46 -8.01 -10.53
CA LYS A 204 41.24 -7.45 -9.17
C LYS A 204 41.85 -6.06 -8.95
N LYS A 205 42.93 -5.73 -9.67
CA LYS A 205 43.59 -4.42 -9.62
C LYS A 205 42.76 -3.28 -10.24
N ILE A 206 41.87 -3.59 -11.18
CA ILE A 206 41.09 -2.60 -11.95
C ILE A 206 39.66 -2.49 -11.41
N TYR A 207 39.05 -3.61 -11.01
CA TYR A 207 37.63 -3.64 -10.58
C TYR A 207 37.43 -3.89 -9.08
N GLY A 208 38.51 -4.07 -8.31
CA GLY A 208 38.46 -4.36 -6.88
C GLY A 208 38.17 -5.83 -6.55
N THR A 209 37.83 -6.10 -5.29
CA THR A 209 37.49 -7.45 -4.78
C THR A 209 35.99 -7.74 -4.75
N GLN A 210 35.17 -6.75 -5.07
CA GLN A 210 33.71 -6.88 -5.11
C GLN A 210 33.31 -7.64 -6.39
N ASP A 211 32.48 -8.67 -6.24
CA ASP A 211 32.04 -9.52 -7.33
C ASP A 211 30.70 -9.07 -7.92
N TYR A 212 30.21 -9.82 -8.91
CA TYR A 212 28.93 -9.51 -9.55
C TYR A 212 27.75 -9.68 -8.58
N GLN A 213 27.83 -10.61 -7.63
CA GLN A 213 26.78 -10.78 -6.61
C GLN A 213 26.68 -9.55 -5.72
N TYR A 214 27.82 -8.99 -5.32
CA TYR A 214 27.86 -7.74 -4.57
C TYR A 214 27.18 -6.59 -5.31
N LEU A 215 27.35 -6.49 -6.64
CA LEU A 215 26.64 -5.50 -7.46
C LEU A 215 25.12 -5.72 -7.44
N LEU A 216 24.65 -6.96 -7.54
CA LEU A 216 23.22 -7.28 -7.45
C LEU A 216 22.65 -6.86 -6.09
N ASP A 217 23.35 -7.19 -5.01
CA ASP A 217 22.94 -6.84 -3.65
C ASP A 217 22.92 -5.33 -3.43
N LEU A 218 23.89 -4.61 -4.00
CA LEU A 218 23.97 -3.15 -3.95
C LEU A 218 22.76 -2.50 -4.65
N ILE A 219 22.40 -3.00 -5.84
CA ILE A 219 21.24 -2.50 -6.60
C ILE A 219 19.93 -2.87 -5.90
N ASP A 220 19.79 -4.08 -5.38
CA ASP A 220 18.59 -4.52 -4.63
C ASP A 220 18.40 -3.69 -3.36
N LYS A 221 19.48 -3.40 -2.62
CA LYS A 221 19.45 -2.50 -1.47
C LYS A 221 18.96 -1.11 -1.88
N LYS A 222 19.50 -0.56 -2.99
CA LYS A 222 19.05 0.73 -3.53
C LYS A 222 17.57 0.70 -3.91
N ALA A 223 17.10 -0.36 -4.57
CA ALA A 223 15.69 -0.53 -4.94
C ALA A 223 14.78 -0.50 -3.70
N LYS A 224 15.16 -1.20 -2.62
CA LYS A 224 14.42 -1.20 -1.34
C LYS A 224 14.40 0.17 -0.66
N GLU A 225 15.54 0.85 -0.62
CA GLU A 225 15.66 2.19 -0.02
C GLU A 225 14.83 3.24 -0.76
N THR A 226 14.81 3.15 -2.08
CA THR A 226 14.17 4.13 -2.95
C THR A 226 12.71 3.82 -3.26
N GLY A 227 12.30 2.56 -3.07
CA GLY A 227 10.97 2.06 -3.39
C GLY A 227 10.76 1.77 -4.88
N GLU A 228 11.82 1.81 -5.69
CA GLU A 228 11.77 1.58 -7.15
C GLU A 228 11.67 0.09 -7.51
N GLU A 229 11.24 -0.20 -8.74
CA GLU A 229 11.35 -1.53 -9.31
C GLU A 229 12.62 -1.60 -10.16
N ILE A 230 13.65 -2.30 -9.71
CA ILE A 230 14.90 -2.39 -10.48
C ILE A 230 15.11 -3.83 -10.92
N GLN A 231 15.19 -4.03 -12.24
CA GLN A 231 15.54 -5.32 -12.84
C GLN A 231 16.96 -5.27 -13.36
N VAL A 232 17.77 -6.27 -13.03
CA VAL A 232 19.13 -6.40 -13.59
C VAL A 232 19.13 -7.50 -14.66
N PHE A 233 19.71 -7.20 -15.82
CA PHE A 233 19.94 -8.12 -16.92
C PHE A 233 21.42 -8.11 -17.29
N GLN A 234 22.00 -9.28 -17.54
CA GLN A 234 23.37 -9.41 -18.03
C GLN A 234 23.43 -10.39 -19.18
N SER A 235 24.21 -10.04 -20.21
CA SER A 235 24.49 -10.96 -21.30
C SER A 235 25.87 -10.71 -21.91
N ASN A 236 26.48 -11.80 -22.38
CA ASN A 236 27.69 -11.77 -23.20
C ASN A 236 27.39 -11.69 -24.70
N HIS A 237 26.12 -11.77 -25.10
CA HIS A 237 25.68 -11.76 -26.49
C HIS A 237 25.06 -10.42 -26.84
N GLU A 238 25.61 -9.76 -27.88
CA GLU A 238 25.12 -8.47 -28.38
C GLU A 238 23.62 -8.49 -28.71
N GLY A 239 23.16 -9.51 -29.45
CA GLY A 239 21.74 -9.65 -29.82
C GLY A 239 20.80 -9.70 -28.62
N ALA A 240 21.17 -10.43 -27.56
CA ALA A 240 20.34 -10.51 -26.35
C ALA A 240 20.23 -9.17 -25.59
N ILE A 241 21.26 -8.32 -25.69
CA ILE A 241 21.20 -6.95 -25.14
C ILE A 241 20.23 -6.10 -25.97
N ILE A 242 20.29 -6.20 -27.30
CA ILE A 242 19.39 -5.52 -28.23
C ILE A 242 17.94 -5.94 -27.97
N ASP A 243 17.67 -7.24 -27.90
CA ASP A 243 16.34 -7.78 -27.63
C ASP A 243 15.80 -7.25 -26.30
N ARG A 244 16.62 -7.26 -25.24
CA ARG A 244 16.20 -6.74 -23.94
C ARG A 244 15.91 -5.24 -23.95
N ILE A 245 16.67 -4.44 -24.71
CA ILE A 245 16.38 -3.01 -24.90
C ILE A 245 15.04 -2.82 -25.60
N GLN A 246 14.76 -3.61 -26.65
CA GLN A 246 13.50 -3.53 -27.39
C GLN A 246 12.30 -3.96 -26.54
N GLU A 247 12.44 -5.01 -25.72
CA GLU A 247 11.41 -5.44 -24.77
C GLU A 247 11.05 -4.33 -23.77
N ALA A 248 12.04 -3.53 -23.35
CA ALA A 248 11.85 -2.41 -22.41
C ALA A 248 10.82 -1.38 -22.91
N TYR A 249 10.68 -1.23 -24.24
CA TYR A 249 9.68 -0.36 -24.85
C TYR A 249 8.23 -0.71 -24.47
N SER A 250 7.96 -1.99 -24.21
CA SER A 250 6.59 -2.50 -24.02
C SER A 250 6.32 -3.09 -22.63
N ASP A 251 7.35 -3.37 -21.85
CA ASP A 251 7.21 -4.02 -20.54
C ASP A 251 6.99 -3.03 -19.37
N GLY A 252 6.81 -1.74 -19.68
CA GLY A 252 6.61 -0.67 -18.70
C GLY A 252 7.89 -0.15 -18.06
N THR A 253 9.07 -0.44 -18.62
CA THR A 253 10.32 0.18 -18.19
C THR A 253 10.30 1.69 -18.46
N GLU A 254 10.60 2.48 -17.44
CA GLU A 254 10.61 3.95 -17.46
C GLU A 254 12.03 4.54 -17.48
N GLY A 255 13.08 3.74 -17.23
CA GLY A 255 14.47 4.17 -17.28
C GLY A 255 15.45 3.03 -17.51
N ILE A 256 16.56 3.31 -18.19
CA ILE A 256 17.62 2.32 -18.49
C ILE A 256 18.96 2.80 -17.92
N VAL A 257 19.63 1.95 -17.14
CA VAL A 257 21.05 2.10 -16.82
C VAL A 257 21.79 1.03 -17.61
N ILE A 258 22.80 1.38 -18.39
CA ILE A 258 23.51 0.42 -19.22
C ILE A 258 25.03 0.54 -19.07
N ASN A 259 25.69 -0.58 -18.83
CA ASN A 259 27.13 -0.74 -18.99
C ASN A 259 27.38 -1.73 -20.13
N PRO A 260 27.63 -1.27 -21.37
CA PRO A 260 27.81 -2.15 -22.52
C PRO A 260 29.13 -2.93 -22.48
N GLY A 261 30.02 -2.71 -21.50
CA GLY A 261 31.33 -3.35 -21.44
C GLY A 261 32.17 -3.01 -22.67
N ALA A 262 32.78 -4.02 -23.29
CA ALA A 262 33.58 -3.81 -24.51
C ALA A 262 32.75 -3.29 -25.69
N TYR A 263 31.44 -3.57 -25.74
CA TYR A 263 30.59 -3.14 -26.85
C TYR A 263 30.39 -1.62 -26.92
N THR A 264 30.67 -0.92 -25.84
CA THR A 264 30.65 0.56 -25.77
C THR A 264 31.47 1.19 -26.89
N HIS A 265 32.54 0.54 -27.33
CA HIS A 265 33.48 1.10 -28.30
C HIS A 265 33.22 0.67 -29.73
N TYR A 266 32.33 -0.31 -29.95
CA TYR A 266 32.22 -1.02 -31.23
C TYR A 266 30.80 -1.28 -31.71
N SER A 267 29.83 -1.38 -30.81
CA SER A 267 28.47 -1.82 -31.14
C SER A 267 27.58 -0.65 -31.54
N TYR A 268 27.57 -0.33 -32.82
CA TYR A 268 26.53 0.53 -33.40
C TYR A 268 25.15 -0.13 -33.34
N ALA A 269 25.08 -1.46 -33.28
CA ALA A 269 23.81 -2.18 -33.14
C ALA A 269 23.14 -1.91 -31.78
N ILE A 270 23.88 -1.94 -30.66
CA ILE A 270 23.35 -1.56 -29.33
C ILE A 270 23.03 -0.07 -29.29
N ARG A 271 23.88 0.79 -29.89
CA ARG A 271 23.60 2.22 -30.01
C ARG A 271 22.25 2.47 -30.69
N ASP A 272 22.01 1.84 -31.83
CA ASP A 272 20.78 2.07 -32.60
C ASP A 272 19.56 1.48 -31.89
N ALA A 273 19.71 0.35 -31.18
CA ALA A 273 18.68 -0.18 -30.29
C ALA A 273 18.32 0.81 -29.18
N LEU A 274 19.31 1.39 -28.49
CA LEU A 274 19.10 2.42 -27.47
C LEU A 274 18.41 3.65 -28.05
N ALA A 275 18.81 4.10 -29.24
CA ALA A 275 18.21 5.25 -29.92
C ALA A 275 16.75 5.02 -30.33
N SER A 276 16.37 3.77 -30.56
CA SER A 276 15.03 3.39 -31.03
C SER A 276 13.97 3.38 -29.93
N VAL A 277 14.36 3.49 -28.65
CA VAL A 277 13.43 3.56 -27.51
C VAL A 277 13.43 4.95 -26.88
N ASP A 278 12.25 5.54 -26.73
CA ASP A 278 12.07 6.84 -26.05
C ASP A 278 11.99 6.66 -24.52
N ILE A 279 13.03 6.05 -23.97
CA ILE A 279 13.19 5.80 -22.53
C ILE A 279 14.47 6.53 -22.09
N PRO A 280 14.43 7.33 -21.01
CA PRO A 280 15.62 7.92 -20.40
C PRO A 280 16.68 6.87 -20.07
N LYS A 281 17.91 7.14 -20.49
CA LYS A 281 19.01 6.17 -20.45
C LYS A 281 20.31 6.79 -19.96
N VAL A 282 20.99 6.09 -19.07
CA VAL A 282 22.31 6.47 -18.54
C VAL A 282 23.31 5.39 -18.87
N GLU A 283 24.36 5.75 -19.60
CA GLU A 283 25.50 4.87 -19.81
C GLU A 283 26.44 4.96 -18.61
N ILE A 284 26.92 3.83 -18.11
CA ILE A 284 27.87 3.78 -17.00
C ILE A 284 29.07 2.89 -17.29
N HIS A 285 30.20 3.22 -16.67
CA HIS A 285 31.42 2.42 -16.65
C HIS A 285 32.02 2.39 -15.25
N ILE A 286 32.42 1.20 -14.79
CA ILE A 286 33.03 1.03 -13.47
C ILE A 286 34.39 1.75 -13.41
N SER A 287 35.23 1.56 -14.42
CA SER A 287 36.52 2.25 -14.55
C SER A 287 36.36 3.53 -15.39
N ASP A 288 37.29 4.47 -15.23
CA ASP A 288 37.42 5.58 -16.16
C ASP A 288 37.89 5.06 -17.51
N ILE A 289 37.12 5.32 -18.56
CA ILE A 289 37.43 4.85 -19.92
C ILE A 289 38.41 5.79 -20.64
N THR A 290 38.58 7.03 -20.17
CA THR A 290 39.48 8.01 -20.80
C THR A 290 40.95 7.80 -20.47
N SER A 291 41.24 7.14 -19.33
CA SER A 291 42.59 6.74 -18.91
C SER A 291 43.01 5.35 -19.42
N ARG A 292 42.18 4.72 -20.26
CA ARG A 292 42.43 3.41 -20.86
C ARG A 292 43.12 3.51 -22.23
N GLU A 293 43.34 2.35 -22.84
CA GLU A 293 43.87 2.22 -24.19
C GLU A 293 43.05 3.03 -25.21
N GLU A 294 43.69 3.49 -26.30
CA GLU A 294 43.08 4.46 -27.24
C GLU A 294 41.70 4.03 -27.75
N PHE A 295 41.52 2.74 -28.06
CA PHE A 295 40.25 2.21 -28.54
C PHE A 295 39.11 2.28 -27.50
N ARG A 296 39.43 2.37 -26.20
CA ARG A 296 38.44 2.47 -25.12
C ARG A 296 38.01 3.90 -24.81
N LYS A 297 38.65 4.91 -25.41
CA LYS A 297 38.32 6.31 -25.12
C LYS A 297 37.05 6.80 -25.80
N ILE A 298 36.59 6.08 -26.84
CA ILE A 298 35.43 6.48 -27.64
C ILE A 298 34.23 5.61 -27.28
N SER A 299 33.15 6.22 -26.82
CA SER A 299 31.86 5.54 -26.65
C SER A 299 30.95 5.81 -27.84
N VAL A 300 30.51 4.76 -28.54
CA VAL A 300 29.53 4.86 -29.63
C VAL A 300 28.10 4.95 -29.10
N THR A 301 27.85 4.50 -27.87
CA THR A 301 26.53 4.49 -27.21
C THR A 301 26.24 5.78 -26.42
N ALA A 302 27.26 6.51 -25.97
CA ALA A 302 27.07 7.72 -25.16
C ALA A 302 26.28 8.83 -25.86
N PRO A 303 26.45 9.10 -27.18
CA PRO A 303 25.71 10.14 -27.88
C PRO A 303 24.18 9.94 -27.90
N VAL A 304 23.71 8.72 -27.65
CA VAL A 304 22.27 8.41 -27.58
C VAL A 304 21.78 8.25 -26.14
N CYS A 305 22.65 8.43 -25.14
CA CYS A 305 22.27 8.40 -23.72
C CYS A 305 22.04 9.81 -23.17
N ASN A 306 21.15 9.95 -22.18
CA ASN A 306 20.89 11.22 -21.51
C ASN A 306 22.05 11.66 -20.59
N ARG A 307 22.83 10.69 -20.10
CA ARG A 307 24.02 10.93 -19.28
C ARG A 307 25.02 9.78 -19.46
N GLN A 308 26.30 10.09 -19.27
CA GLN A 308 27.38 9.11 -19.16
C GLN A 308 28.09 9.28 -17.80
N ILE A 309 28.37 8.18 -17.11
CA ILE A 309 29.10 8.15 -15.83
C ILE A 309 30.24 7.15 -15.96
N TYR A 310 31.48 7.52 -15.62
CA TYR A 310 32.61 6.61 -15.66
C TYR A 310 33.59 6.87 -14.51
N GLY A 311 34.33 5.83 -14.10
CA GLY A 311 35.35 5.91 -13.06
C GLY A 311 34.85 6.01 -11.62
N GLN A 312 33.55 5.77 -11.39
CA GLN A 312 32.92 5.83 -10.06
C GLN A 312 32.82 4.45 -9.39
N GLY A 313 33.47 3.42 -9.94
CA GLY A 313 33.33 2.06 -9.43
C GLY A 313 31.88 1.57 -9.55
N LEU A 314 31.42 0.79 -8.57
CA LEU A 314 30.03 0.31 -8.51
C LEU A 314 29.03 1.42 -8.12
N ASP A 315 29.50 2.49 -7.47
CA ASP A 315 28.64 3.63 -7.11
C ASP A 315 28.10 4.36 -8.35
N GLY A 316 28.76 4.22 -9.50
CA GLY A 316 28.24 4.71 -10.78
C GLY A 316 26.84 4.19 -11.13
N TYR A 317 26.50 2.96 -10.74
CA TYR A 317 25.15 2.42 -10.92
C TYR A 317 24.14 3.18 -10.05
N LEU A 318 24.49 3.46 -8.79
CA LEU A 318 23.62 4.17 -7.86
C LEU A 318 23.37 5.61 -8.30
N GLN A 319 24.42 6.29 -8.76
CA GLN A 319 24.31 7.65 -9.32
C GLN A 319 23.43 7.70 -10.57
N ALA A 320 23.53 6.69 -11.44
CA ALA A 320 22.67 6.59 -12.61
C ALA A 320 21.19 6.36 -12.26
N ILE A 321 20.93 5.48 -11.28
CA ILE A 321 19.58 5.26 -10.73
C ILE A 321 19.02 6.57 -10.17
N ASP A 322 19.80 7.30 -9.36
CA ASP A 322 19.34 8.58 -8.79
C ASP A 322 19.08 9.63 -9.87
N PHE A 323 19.94 9.74 -10.89
CA PHE A 323 19.71 10.65 -12.01
C PHE A 323 18.38 10.38 -12.73
N LEU A 324 18.06 9.11 -13.02
CA LEU A 324 16.80 8.74 -13.66
C LEU A 324 15.59 9.12 -12.79
N ARG A 325 15.69 8.92 -11.47
CA ARG A 325 14.62 9.24 -10.52
C ARG A 325 14.38 10.75 -10.40
N GLU A 326 15.44 11.54 -10.38
CA GLU A 326 15.37 13.00 -10.28
C GLU A 326 14.81 13.65 -11.55
N ASN A 327 15.02 13.03 -12.71
CA ASN A 327 14.60 13.54 -14.02
C ASN A 327 13.33 12.84 -14.55
N ARG A 328 12.47 12.36 -13.64
CA ARG A 328 11.16 11.81 -14.01
C ARG A 328 10.30 12.92 -14.62
N GLN A 329 9.89 12.75 -15.88
CA GLN A 329 8.93 13.65 -16.54
C GLN A 329 7.50 13.41 -16.05
#